data_AF-Q6MLR1-F1
#
_entry.id   AF-Q6MLR1-F1
#
_cell.length_a   1.000
_cell.length_b   1.000
_cell.length_c   1.000
_cell.angle_alpha   90.00
_cell.angle_beta   90.00
_cell.angle_gamma   90.00
#
_symmetry.space_group_name_H-M   'P 1'
#
loop_
_entity.id
_entity.type
_entity.pdbx_description
1 polymer ?
#
loop_
_entity_poly.entity_id
_entity_poly.type
_entity_poly.pdbx_seq_one_letter_code
_entity_poly.pdbx_strand_id
1 'polypeptide(L)'
;MKTTARSLTYSLLILLALGLSLPSKSLAQSDHKSYLISQVDADEAYDPFTDYSEFEEESDEEADINFFRNGRFFTIGLAGGMRGFTGNFADAYSSAPTFGIFLTYFFDLRLAMSLGFQTGDHAVKFSVNNQSKTYEGNVSITAVNFDLKYYMNTQNVTRGLADLNPYILGGLGQFYRTYTIAGLDGFSRDSTMGFDIGAGLEIPLMRKKAYLGLQGTYHYVNFSDENKSYVDGTEKLDKNLTGDFYNFLVILGMNF
;
A
#
# COMPACT_ATOMS: atom_id res chain seq x y z
N MET A 1 11.31 -32.21 30.77
CA MET A 1 10.26 -32.74 29.87
C MET A 1 9.11 -31.73 29.93
N LYS A 2 8.89 -30.80 28.98
CA LYS A 2 8.46 -30.96 27.57
C LYS A 2 7.37 -32.03 27.44
N THR A 3 6.14 -31.84 26.96
CA THR A 3 5.52 -30.85 26.05
C THR A 3 4.05 -31.28 25.89
N THR A 4 3.04 -30.40 25.96
CA THR A 4 1.70 -30.66 25.39
C THR A 4 0.90 -29.36 25.21
N ALA A 5 1.01 -28.74 24.04
CA ALA A 5 0.04 -27.72 23.58
C ALA A 5 0.21 -27.46 22.07
N ARG A 6 -0.09 -28.45 21.23
CA ARG A 6 -0.22 -28.30 19.76
C ARG A 6 -1.13 -29.39 19.21
N SER A 7 -2.45 -29.24 19.32
CA SER A 7 -3.37 -30.03 18.47
C SER A 7 -4.74 -29.39 18.23
N LEU A 8 -4.87 -28.06 18.40
CA LEU A 8 -6.15 -27.36 18.22
C LEU A 8 -6.01 -26.28 17.13
N THR A 9 -5.68 -26.71 15.90
CA THR A 9 -5.63 -25.79 14.75
C THR A 9 -5.90 -26.46 13.41
N TYR A 10 -6.03 -27.79 13.36
CA TYR A 10 -6.28 -28.54 12.11
C TYR A 10 -7.74 -28.98 11.91
N SER A 11 -8.62 -28.77 12.88
CA SER A 11 -10.00 -29.27 12.82
C SER A 11 -11.00 -28.34 12.09
N LEU A 12 -10.63 -27.08 11.82
CA LEU A 12 -11.52 -26.14 11.13
C LEU A 12 -11.34 -26.15 9.59
N LEU A 13 -10.24 -26.72 9.09
CA LEU A 13 -9.89 -26.74 7.67
C LEU A 13 -10.41 -27.99 6.93
N ILE A 14 -10.93 -28.98 7.66
CA ILE A 14 -11.45 -30.24 7.09
C ILE A 14 -12.98 -30.16 6.83
N LEU A 15 -13.70 -29.22 7.47
CA LEU A 15 -15.15 -29.09 7.27
C LEU A 15 -15.54 -28.32 5.99
N LEU A 16 -14.63 -27.51 5.43
CA LEU A 16 -14.90 -26.72 4.22
C LEU A 16 -14.60 -27.49 2.92
N ALA A 17 -13.88 -28.61 2.99
CA ALA A 17 -13.45 -29.39 1.83
C ALA A 17 -14.36 -30.60 1.50
N LEU A 18 -15.36 -30.93 2.33
CA LEU A 18 -16.27 -32.07 2.11
C LEU A 18 -17.60 -31.71 1.42
N GLY A 19 -17.81 -30.45 1.02
CA GLY A 19 -19.06 -30.00 0.40
C GLY A 19 -19.19 -30.19 -1.11
N LEU A 20 -18.15 -30.69 -1.81
CA LEU A 20 -18.04 -30.61 -3.27
C LEU A 20 -18.04 -31.94 -4.03
N SER A 21 -18.51 -33.06 -3.44
CA SER A 21 -18.48 -34.34 -4.18
C SER A 21 -19.64 -35.29 -3.89
N LEU A 22 -20.80 -35.07 -4.52
CA LEU A 22 -21.80 -36.11 -4.78
C LEU A 22 -22.58 -35.83 -6.08
N PRO A 23 -22.45 -36.65 -7.14
CA PRO A 23 -23.41 -36.68 -8.24
C PRO A 23 -24.47 -37.77 -7.95
N SER A 24 -25.75 -37.38 -7.93
CA SER A 24 -26.86 -38.33 -7.83
C SER A 24 -27.75 -38.20 -9.07
N LYS A 25 -27.68 -39.18 -9.96
CA LYS A 25 -28.66 -39.38 -11.04
C LYS A 25 -29.98 -39.88 -10.45
N SER A 26 -31.12 -39.30 -10.87
CA SER A 26 -32.41 -39.99 -10.82
C SER A 26 -33.36 -39.46 -11.91
N LEU A 27 -34.18 -40.39 -12.41
CA LEU A 27 -34.94 -40.38 -13.66
C LEU A 27 -36.30 -39.66 -13.61
N ALA A 28 -36.81 -39.42 -14.83
CA ALA A 28 -38.00 -38.69 -15.28
C ALA A 28 -39.40 -39.21 -14.85
N GLN A 29 -40.36 -38.28 -14.79
CA GLN A 29 -41.74 -38.26 -15.36
C GLN A 29 -42.41 -36.95 -14.88
N SER A 30 -43.32 -36.24 -15.55
CA SER A 30 -44.19 -36.52 -16.68
C SER A 30 -44.86 -35.21 -17.18
N ASP A 31 -45.31 -35.25 -18.43
CA ASP A 31 -46.57 -34.71 -18.94
C ASP A 31 -46.70 -33.20 -19.30
N HIS A 32 -47.36 -33.01 -20.44
CA HIS A 32 -47.40 -31.84 -21.31
C HIS A 32 -48.20 -30.66 -20.74
N LYS A 33 -47.63 -29.45 -20.79
CA LYS A 33 -48.34 -28.21 -21.17
C LYS A 33 -47.34 -27.16 -21.65
N SER A 34 -47.50 -26.76 -22.91
CA SER A 34 -46.68 -25.75 -23.59
C SER A 34 -46.90 -24.38 -22.98
N TYR A 35 -45.95 -23.93 -22.17
CA TYR A 35 -45.73 -22.52 -21.87
C TYR A 35 -44.42 -22.12 -22.55
N LEU A 36 -44.45 -21.07 -23.36
CA LEU A 36 -43.25 -20.45 -23.91
C LEU A 36 -42.49 -19.80 -22.75
N ILE A 37 -41.55 -20.56 -22.19
CA ILE A 37 -40.53 -20.06 -21.27
C ILE A 37 -39.32 -19.73 -22.15
N SER A 38 -38.86 -18.48 -22.11
CA SER A 38 -37.56 -18.10 -22.64
C SER A 38 -36.52 -19.06 -22.05
N GLN A 39 -35.84 -19.82 -22.90
CA GLN A 39 -34.73 -20.66 -22.47
C GLN A 39 -33.63 -19.74 -21.95
N VAL A 40 -33.63 -19.52 -20.63
CA VAL A 40 -32.46 -19.05 -19.91
C VAL A 40 -31.54 -20.26 -19.88
N ASP A 41 -30.43 -20.18 -20.60
CA ASP A 41 -29.39 -21.20 -20.57
C ASP A 41 -28.88 -21.33 -19.12
N ALA A 42 -28.85 -22.54 -18.60
CA ALA A 42 -28.43 -22.82 -17.23
C ALA A 42 -26.92 -22.56 -17.00
N ASP A 43 -26.19 -22.19 -18.06
CA ASP A 43 -24.76 -21.85 -18.05
C ASP A 43 -24.48 -20.33 -18.01
N GLU A 44 -25.50 -19.46 -18.08
CA GLU A 44 -25.40 -18.02 -17.74
C GLU A 44 -25.58 -17.75 -16.24
N ALA A 45 -25.85 -18.80 -15.46
CA ALA A 45 -25.97 -18.70 -14.02
C ALA A 45 -24.57 -18.53 -13.39
N TYR A 46 -24.29 -17.29 -12.98
CA TYR A 46 -23.20 -16.87 -12.09
C TYR A 46 -21.88 -16.47 -12.76
N ASP A 47 -21.94 -15.59 -13.77
CA ASP A 47 -20.82 -14.68 -14.00
C ASP A 47 -21.00 -13.44 -13.10
N PRO A 48 -20.11 -13.18 -12.12
CA PRO A 48 -20.20 -11.99 -11.28
C PRO A 48 -20.03 -10.67 -12.06
N PHE A 49 -19.80 -10.75 -13.37
CA PHE A 49 -19.77 -9.64 -14.31
C PHE A 49 -20.96 -9.60 -15.27
N THR A 50 -21.93 -10.55 -15.24
CA THR A 50 -23.11 -10.54 -16.13
C THR A 50 -24.33 -9.80 -15.59
N ASP A 51 -24.27 -9.32 -14.35
CA ASP A 51 -25.34 -8.50 -13.76
C ASP A 51 -25.27 -7.05 -14.31
N TYR A 52 -25.31 -6.91 -15.64
CA TYR A 52 -25.45 -5.63 -16.32
C TYR A 52 -26.89 -5.16 -16.16
N SER A 53 -27.14 -4.36 -15.12
CA SER A 53 -28.39 -3.63 -14.97
C SER A 53 -28.34 -2.36 -15.83
N GLU A 54 -29.14 -2.31 -16.90
CA GLU A 54 -29.31 -1.14 -17.79
C GLU A 54 -29.69 0.17 -17.06
N PHE A 55 -30.10 0.08 -15.78
CA PHE A 55 -30.44 1.24 -14.94
C PHE A 55 -29.26 1.82 -14.15
N GLU A 56 -28.17 1.08 -13.98
CA GLU A 56 -26.92 1.61 -13.38
C GLU A 56 -26.05 2.31 -14.45
N GLU A 57 -26.28 2.00 -15.73
CA GLU A 57 -25.52 2.51 -16.88
C GLU A 57 -25.63 4.03 -17.04
N GLU A 58 -26.81 4.64 -16.82
CA GLU A 58 -26.99 6.10 -17.03
C GLU A 58 -26.18 6.94 -16.01
N SER A 59 -26.12 6.49 -14.74
CA SER A 59 -25.33 7.19 -13.73
C SER A 59 -23.82 7.01 -13.90
N ASP A 60 -23.41 5.83 -14.33
CA ASP A 60 -21.99 5.52 -14.55
C ASP A 60 -21.49 6.18 -15.85
N GLU A 61 -22.30 6.20 -16.91
CA GLU A 61 -22.02 6.94 -18.14
C GLU A 61 -21.89 8.45 -17.87
N GLU A 62 -22.76 9.03 -17.03
CA GLU A 62 -22.65 10.44 -16.65
C GLU A 62 -21.34 10.70 -15.86
N ALA A 63 -20.99 9.80 -14.92
CA ALA A 63 -19.76 9.91 -14.15
C ALA A 63 -18.52 9.84 -15.04
N ASP A 64 -18.51 8.93 -16.01
CA ASP A 64 -17.44 8.78 -16.99
C ASP A 64 -17.33 9.99 -17.90
N ILE A 65 -18.44 10.45 -18.50
CA ILE A 65 -18.46 11.67 -19.32
C ILE A 65 -17.93 12.87 -18.52
N ASN A 66 -18.30 12.97 -17.24
CA ASN A 66 -17.80 14.03 -16.37
C ASN A 66 -16.29 13.90 -16.11
N PHE A 67 -15.79 12.69 -15.88
CA PHE A 67 -14.37 12.43 -15.75
C PHE A 67 -13.60 12.77 -17.03
N PHE A 68 -14.09 12.39 -18.22
CA PHE A 68 -13.44 12.73 -19.49
C PHE A 68 -13.36 14.24 -19.75
N ARG A 69 -14.33 15.01 -19.24
CA ARG A 69 -14.37 16.47 -19.41
C ARG A 69 -13.57 17.24 -18.38
N ASN A 70 -13.57 16.77 -17.12
CA ASN A 70 -13.11 17.56 -15.97
C ASN A 70 -12.01 16.88 -15.15
N GLY A 71 -11.73 15.61 -15.41
CA GLY A 71 -10.74 14.80 -14.73
C GLY A 71 -9.31 15.10 -15.16
N ARG A 72 -8.40 14.35 -14.56
CA ARG A 72 -6.98 14.24 -14.94
C ARG A 72 -6.74 12.75 -15.15
N PHE A 73 -6.08 12.36 -16.24
CA PHE A 73 -5.86 10.94 -16.55
C PHE A 73 -4.57 10.47 -15.90
N PHE A 74 -3.52 11.28 -16.05
CA PHE A 74 -2.20 10.95 -15.54
C PHE A 74 -1.60 12.13 -14.80
N THR A 75 -0.90 11.83 -13.72
CA THR A 75 -0.04 12.79 -13.05
C THR A 75 1.37 12.22 -12.98
N ILE A 76 2.35 13.04 -13.34
CA ILE A 76 3.76 12.76 -13.08
C ILE A 76 4.28 13.86 -12.17
N GLY A 77 5.12 13.51 -11.20
CA GLY A 77 5.66 14.52 -10.31
C GLY A 77 6.87 14.08 -9.52
N LEU A 78 7.34 15.05 -8.73
CA LEU A 78 8.42 14.89 -7.78
C LEU A 78 7.83 14.96 -6.37
N ALA A 79 8.33 14.12 -5.48
CA ALA A 79 8.03 14.16 -4.06
C ALA A 79 9.33 14.34 -3.29
N GLY A 80 9.36 15.29 -2.36
CA GLY A 80 10.53 15.57 -1.52
C GLY A 80 10.10 15.94 -0.12
N GLY A 81 10.83 15.49 0.90
CA GLY A 81 10.45 15.75 2.27
C GLY A 81 11.37 15.08 3.27
N MET A 82 10.83 14.75 4.43
CA MET A 82 11.55 14.14 5.54
C MET A 82 11.04 12.72 5.78
N ARG A 83 11.96 11.77 5.96
CA ARG A 83 11.66 10.44 6.49
C ARG A 83 12.14 10.34 7.92
N GLY A 84 11.27 9.84 8.78
CA GLY A 84 11.56 9.51 10.16
C GLY A 84 11.22 8.06 10.48
N PHE A 85 11.58 7.67 11.70
CA PHE A 85 11.52 6.30 12.18
C PHE A 85 10.74 6.23 13.49
N THR A 86 10.14 5.08 13.77
CA THR A 86 9.46 4.79 15.05
C THR A 86 10.18 3.67 15.80
N GLY A 87 9.78 3.44 17.06
CA GLY A 87 10.35 2.37 17.88
C GLY A 87 11.86 2.52 18.08
N ASN A 88 12.57 1.39 18.11
CA ASN A 88 14.02 1.35 18.27
C ASN A 88 14.77 1.79 17.01
N PHE A 89 14.13 1.79 15.83
CA PHE A 89 14.71 2.46 14.67
C PHE A 89 14.91 3.95 14.94
N ALA A 90 14.02 4.63 15.67
CA ALA A 90 14.19 6.05 15.98
C ALA A 90 15.42 6.36 16.85
N ASP A 91 15.83 5.40 17.68
CA ASP A 91 17.06 5.51 18.49
C ASP A 91 18.32 5.28 17.65
N ALA A 92 18.24 4.39 16.67
CA ALA A 92 19.40 3.97 15.88
C ALA A 92 19.56 4.75 14.56
N TYR A 93 18.48 5.30 14.01
CA TYR A 93 18.44 5.93 12.69
C TYR A 93 18.06 7.40 12.84
N SER A 94 18.84 8.28 12.22
CA SER A 94 18.51 9.70 12.16
C SER A 94 17.44 9.98 11.11
N SER A 95 16.44 10.80 11.45
CA SER A 95 15.56 11.39 10.43
C SER A 95 16.36 12.21 9.42
N ALA A 96 16.06 12.04 8.14
CA ALA A 96 16.79 12.72 7.07
C ALA A 96 15.88 12.97 5.85
N PRO A 97 16.29 13.84 4.92
CA PRO A 97 15.52 14.09 3.71
C PRO A 97 15.36 12.84 2.83
N THR A 98 14.19 12.71 2.23
CA THR A 98 13.89 11.73 1.17
C THR A 98 13.31 12.43 -0.04
N PHE A 99 13.60 11.91 -1.22
CA PHE A 99 13.08 12.44 -2.48
C PHE A 99 12.77 11.30 -3.45
N GLY A 100 11.93 11.59 -4.42
CA GLY A 100 11.39 10.57 -5.30
C GLY A 100 10.59 11.14 -6.46
N ILE A 101 10.17 10.22 -7.32
CA ILE A 101 9.29 10.46 -8.45
C ILE A 101 8.04 9.59 -8.31
N PHE A 102 6.94 10.01 -8.91
CA PHE A 102 5.74 9.19 -8.95
C PHE A 102 4.98 9.38 -10.25
N LEU A 103 4.19 8.36 -10.58
CA LEU A 103 3.19 8.33 -11.63
C LEU A 103 1.87 7.95 -11.00
N THR A 104 0.83 8.74 -11.22
CA THR A 104 -0.53 8.44 -10.77
C THR A 104 -1.44 8.32 -11.99
N TYR A 105 -2.22 7.25 -12.03
CA TYR A 105 -3.30 7.03 -12.98
C TYR A 105 -4.64 7.17 -12.27
N PHE A 106 -5.57 7.91 -12.85
CA PHE A 106 -6.91 8.10 -12.31
C PHE A 106 -7.89 7.20 -13.04
N PHE A 107 -8.65 6.41 -12.27
CA PHE A 107 -9.76 5.64 -12.80
C PHE A 107 -11.00 6.51 -12.93
N ASP A 108 -11.21 7.41 -11.97
CA ASP A 108 -12.32 8.36 -11.95
C ASP A 108 -11.90 9.66 -11.20
N LEU A 109 -12.85 10.55 -10.91
CA LEU A 109 -12.60 11.82 -10.21
C LEU A 109 -12.12 11.68 -8.75
N ARG A 110 -12.27 10.49 -8.15
CA ARG A 110 -12.03 10.16 -6.75
C ARG A 110 -11.02 9.04 -6.56
N LEU A 111 -10.93 8.06 -7.44
CA LEU A 111 -10.06 6.89 -7.29
C LEU A 111 -8.88 6.97 -8.24
N ALA A 112 -7.68 6.79 -7.68
CA ALA A 112 -6.45 6.77 -8.44
C ALA A 112 -5.48 5.72 -7.91
N MET A 113 -4.63 5.20 -8.79
CA MET A 113 -3.51 4.33 -8.46
C MET A 113 -2.21 5.08 -8.69
N SER A 114 -1.28 4.97 -7.76
CA SER A 114 -0.01 5.68 -7.75
C SER A 114 1.15 4.70 -7.62
N LEU A 115 2.09 4.80 -8.55
CA LEU A 115 3.38 4.14 -8.50
C LEU A 115 4.44 5.17 -8.10
N GLY A 116 5.11 4.93 -6.98
CA GLY A 116 6.15 5.80 -6.43
C GLY A 116 7.52 5.14 -6.41
N PHE A 117 8.57 5.92 -6.63
CA PHE A 117 9.94 5.56 -6.30
C PHE A 117 10.51 6.62 -5.38
N GLN A 118 11.00 6.23 -4.21
CA GLN A 118 11.58 7.14 -3.22
C GLN A 118 12.91 6.63 -2.71
N THR A 119 13.86 7.53 -2.48
CA THR A 119 15.16 7.19 -1.90
C THR A 119 15.57 8.22 -0.86
N GLY A 120 16.45 7.83 0.07
CA GLY A 120 16.94 8.70 1.14
C GLY A 120 18.01 8.00 1.95
N ASP A 121 19.01 8.78 2.36
CA ASP A 121 20.13 8.31 3.17
C ASP A 121 20.01 8.83 4.59
N HIS A 122 20.27 7.95 5.55
CA HIS A 122 20.11 8.22 6.98
C HIS A 122 21.39 7.85 7.71
N ALA A 123 21.81 8.64 8.70
CA ALA A 123 22.87 8.22 9.59
C ALA A 123 22.36 7.12 10.53
N VAL A 124 23.19 6.13 10.80
CA VAL A 124 22.88 5.03 11.71
C VAL A 124 23.92 4.93 12.81
N LYS A 125 23.47 4.67 14.04
CA LYS A 125 24.30 4.47 15.22
C LYS A 125 23.71 3.36 16.09
N PHE A 126 24.52 2.34 16.39
CA PHE A 126 24.11 1.27 17.30
C PHE A 126 25.22 0.92 18.29
N SER A 127 24.81 0.65 19.53
CA SER A 127 25.69 0.24 20.62
C SER A 127 25.56 -1.26 20.87
N VAL A 128 26.70 -1.87 21.19
CA VAL A 128 26.79 -3.31 21.47
C VAL A 128 27.44 -3.56 22.83
N ASN A 129 27.12 -4.73 23.41
CA ASN A 129 27.72 -5.25 24.63
C ASN A 129 27.63 -4.27 25.83
N ASN A 130 26.43 -3.78 26.13
CA ASN A 130 26.14 -2.77 27.16
C ASN A 130 26.97 -1.48 26.97
N GLN A 131 26.91 -0.89 25.77
CA GLN A 131 27.58 0.35 25.41
C GLN A 131 29.13 0.30 25.42
N SER A 132 29.72 -0.89 25.34
CA SER A 132 31.17 -1.07 25.29
C SER A 132 31.76 -0.60 23.95
N LYS A 133 30.98 -0.72 22.87
CA LYS A 133 31.38 -0.29 21.52
C LYS A 133 30.17 0.29 20.80
N THR A 134 30.43 1.30 19.97
CA THR A 134 29.42 1.92 19.11
C THR A 134 29.89 1.85 17.67
N TYR A 135 28.98 1.44 16.79
CA TYR A 135 29.15 1.52 15.35
C TYR A 135 28.35 2.69 14.81
N GLU A 136 28.93 3.37 13.84
CA GLU A 136 28.32 4.51 13.16
C GLU A 136 28.48 4.33 11.66
N GLY A 137 27.52 4.84 10.89
CA GLY A 137 27.53 4.69 9.44
C GLY A 137 26.34 5.36 8.78
N ASN A 138 26.06 4.90 7.56
CA ASN A 138 24.88 5.32 6.81
C ASN A 138 24.03 4.12 6.44
N VAL A 139 22.72 4.38 6.35
CA VAL A 139 21.73 3.45 5.85
C VAL A 139 20.92 4.13 4.76
N SER A 140 21.05 3.61 3.54
CA SER A 140 20.29 4.06 2.38
C SER A 140 19.00 3.25 2.27
N ILE A 141 17.86 3.93 2.16
CA ILE A 141 16.55 3.30 2.06
C ILE A 141 15.87 3.74 0.77
N THR A 142 15.63 2.77 -0.10
CA THR A 142 14.93 2.95 -1.38
C THR A 142 13.61 2.18 -1.35
N ALA A 143 12.52 2.82 -1.73
CA ALA A 143 11.18 2.26 -1.75
C ALA A 143 10.57 2.34 -3.14
N VAL A 144 9.87 1.28 -3.54
CA VAL A 144 8.94 1.27 -4.68
C VAL A 144 7.56 1.04 -4.10
N ASN A 145 6.66 2.03 -4.23
CA ASN A 145 5.35 2.04 -3.60
C ASN A 145 4.25 1.91 -4.66
N PHE A 146 3.23 1.14 -4.33
CA PHE A 146 2.02 0.96 -5.11
C PHE A 146 0.82 1.29 -4.22
N ASP A 147 0.25 2.48 -4.43
CA ASP A 147 -0.77 3.06 -3.55
C ASP A 147 -2.07 3.31 -4.30
N LEU A 148 -3.20 2.99 -3.67
CA LEU A 148 -4.50 3.49 -4.06
C LEU A 148 -4.78 4.78 -3.29
N LYS A 149 -5.23 5.82 -4.01
CA LYS A 149 -5.64 7.11 -3.47
C LYS A 149 -7.14 7.28 -3.64
N TYR A 150 -7.81 7.74 -2.59
CA TYR A 150 -9.22 8.10 -2.60
C TYR A 150 -9.39 9.57 -2.22
N TYR A 151 -9.85 10.40 -3.16
CA TYR A 151 -10.08 11.83 -3.00
C TYR A 151 -11.49 12.08 -2.43
N MET A 152 -11.57 12.91 -1.41
CA MET A 152 -12.83 13.25 -0.76
C MET A 152 -13.56 14.35 -1.53
N ASN A 153 -14.89 14.31 -1.50
CA ASN A 153 -15.70 15.35 -2.13
C ASN A 153 -15.72 16.63 -1.26
N THR A 154 -15.21 17.73 -1.81
CA THR A 154 -15.17 19.06 -1.16
C THR A 154 -16.19 20.05 -1.71
N GLN A 155 -17.10 19.63 -2.61
CA GLN A 155 -18.06 20.52 -3.29
C GLN A 155 -19.05 21.23 -2.36
N ASN A 156 -19.34 20.66 -1.20
CA ASN A 156 -20.30 21.20 -0.22
C ASN A 156 -19.63 21.94 0.96
N VAL A 157 -18.34 22.27 0.84
CA VAL A 157 -17.57 22.92 1.91
C VAL A 157 -17.45 24.42 1.63
N THR A 158 -17.10 25.21 2.65
CA THR A 158 -16.85 26.67 2.51
C THR A 158 -15.88 26.96 1.35
N ARG A 159 -16.13 28.06 0.64
CA ARG A 159 -15.44 28.41 -0.64
C ARG A 159 -13.91 28.29 -0.63
N GLY A 160 -13.24 28.48 0.51
CA GLY A 160 -11.78 28.34 0.62
C GLY A 160 -11.27 26.90 0.69
N LEU A 161 -12.10 25.95 1.11
CA LEU A 161 -11.76 24.52 1.17
C LEU A 161 -12.20 23.75 -0.08
N ALA A 162 -13.10 24.33 -0.88
CA ALA A 162 -13.60 23.73 -2.12
C ALA A 162 -12.52 23.62 -3.22
N ASP A 163 -11.47 24.47 -3.16
CA ASP A 163 -10.35 24.42 -4.10
C ASP A 163 -9.27 23.39 -3.70
N LEU A 164 -9.43 22.73 -2.56
CA LEU A 164 -8.50 21.73 -2.07
C LEU A 164 -8.97 20.32 -2.43
N ASN A 165 -8.01 19.45 -2.74
CA ASN A 165 -8.27 18.04 -3.01
C ASN A 165 -7.63 17.17 -1.90
N PRO A 166 -8.31 16.98 -0.76
CA PRO A 166 -7.87 16.05 0.26
C PRO A 166 -8.06 14.60 -0.19
N TYR A 167 -7.15 13.73 0.19
CA TYR A 167 -7.21 12.30 -0.10
C TYR A 167 -6.63 11.47 1.05
N ILE A 168 -7.08 10.21 1.10
CA ILE A 168 -6.41 9.15 1.85
C ILE A 168 -5.72 8.21 0.86
N LEU A 169 -4.71 7.49 1.34
CA LEU A 169 -4.05 6.47 0.55
C LEU A 169 -3.82 5.20 1.37
N GLY A 170 -3.81 4.07 0.67
CA GLY A 170 -3.48 2.76 1.20
C GLY A 170 -2.82 1.91 0.11
N GLY A 171 -1.78 1.16 0.47
CA GLY A 171 -0.95 0.51 -0.55
C GLY A 171 0.03 -0.52 -0.02
N LEU A 172 0.89 -0.97 -0.92
CA LEU A 172 1.99 -1.87 -0.63
C LEU A 172 3.29 -1.28 -1.15
N GLY A 173 4.35 -1.47 -0.39
CA GLY A 173 5.69 -1.02 -0.74
C GLY A 173 6.69 -2.17 -0.74
N GLN A 174 7.66 -2.12 -1.64
CA GLN A 174 8.89 -2.91 -1.56
C GLN A 174 10.02 -1.98 -1.13
N PHE A 175 10.64 -2.30 0.01
CA PHE A 175 11.67 -1.49 0.64
C PHE A 175 13.01 -2.21 0.56
N TYR A 176 14.02 -1.49 0.10
CA TYR A 176 15.41 -1.93 0.04
C TYR A 176 16.23 -1.07 1.00
N ARG A 177 16.97 -1.70 1.89
CA ARG A 177 17.84 -1.04 2.86
C ARG A 177 19.28 -1.49 2.65
N THR A 178 20.21 -0.55 2.58
CA THR A 178 21.64 -0.85 2.44
C THR A 178 22.43 -0.13 3.53
N TYR A 179 23.13 -0.89 4.37
CA TYR A 179 24.01 -0.37 5.41
C TYR A 179 25.44 -0.26 4.91
N THR A 180 26.09 0.85 5.27
CA THR A 180 27.53 1.07 5.15
C THR A 180 28.04 1.56 6.50
N ILE A 181 28.75 0.70 7.23
CA ILE A 181 29.16 0.95 8.62
C ILE A 181 30.67 1.20 8.66
N ALA A 182 31.10 2.23 9.37
CA ALA A 182 32.51 2.53 9.53
C ALA A 182 33.22 1.43 10.32
N GLY A 183 34.36 0.95 9.81
CA GLY A 183 35.18 -0.08 10.46
C GLY A 183 34.73 -1.52 10.20
N LEU A 184 33.70 -1.74 9.38
CA LEU A 184 33.35 -3.05 8.83
C LEU A 184 33.58 -3.01 7.31
N ASP A 185 34.30 -3.98 6.76
CA ASP A 185 34.52 -4.07 5.33
C ASP A 185 33.27 -4.63 4.63
N GLY A 186 32.67 -3.83 3.75
CA GLY A 186 31.55 -4.23 2.89
C GLY A 186 30.26 -3.45 3.12
N PHE A 187 29.19 -3.89 2.44
CA PHE A 187 27.84 -3.36 2.57
C PHE A 187 26.86 -4.52 2.84
N SER A 188 25.87 -4.27 3.69
CA SER A 188 24.79 -5.23 3.97
C SER A 188 23.50 -4.72 3.35
N ARG A 189 22.86 -5.55 2.52
CA ARG A 189 21.60 -5.21 1.85
C ARG A 189 20.49 -6.15 2.31
N ASP A 190 19.35 -5.56 2.65
CA ASP A 190 18.13 -6.27 3.02
C ASP A 190 16.94 -5.71 2.23
N SER A 191 15.89 -6.50 2.07
CA SER A 191 14.65 -6.08 1.44
C SER A 191 13.44 -6.67 2.13
N THR A 192 12.38 -5.87 2.25
CA THR A 192 11.10 -6.32 2.78
C THR A 192 9.94 -5.66 2.05
N MET A 193 8.83 -6.38 1.97
CA MET A 193 7.55 -5.78 1.64
C MET A 193 6.93 -5.14 2.88
N GLY A 194 6.10 -4.13 2.66
CA GLY A 194 5.38 -3.41 3.70
C GLY A 194 4.02 -2.91 3.22
N PHE A 195 3.24 -2.42 4.17
CA PHE A 195 1.93 -1.80 3.93
C PHE A 195 2.00 -0.30 4.17
N ASP A 196 1.38 0.45 3.28
CA ASP A 196 1.40 1.90 3.27
C ASP A 196 0.02 2.43 3.65
N ILE A 197 -0.05 3.41 4.55
CA ILE A 197 -1.28 4.14 4.87
C ILE A 197 -0.97 5.60 5.07
N GLY A 198 -1.81 6.48 4.54
CA GLY A 198 -1.55 7.90 4.64
C GLY A 198 -2.71 8.78 4.27
N ALA A 199 -2.45 10.08 4.35
CA ALA A 199 -3.36 11.12 3.91
C ALA A 199 -2.57 12.27 3.31
N GLY A 200 -3.22 12.99 2.41
CA GLY A 200 -2.62 14.15 1.79
C GLY A 200 -3.66 15.18 1.34
N LEU A 201 -3.12 16.30 0.89
CA LEU A 201 -3.87 17.45 0.43
C LEU A 201 -3.18 17.99 -0.81
N GLU A 202 -3.93 18.29 -1.85
CA GLU A 202 -3.41 18.95 -3.05
C GLU A 202 -4.05 20.31 -3.25
N ILE A 203 -3.21 21.28 -3.63
CA ILE A 203 -3.59 22.64 -3.96
C ILE A 203 -3.33 22.82 -5.47
N PRO A 204 -4.38 22.94 -6.29
CA PRO A 204 -4.23 23.10 -7.73
C PRO A 204 -3.54 24.42 -8.07
N LEU A 205 -2.59 24.33 -9.00
CA LEU A 205 -1.85 25.44 -9.57
C LEU A 205 -2.11 25.52 -11.08
N MET A 206 -1.81 26.66 -11.70
CA MET A 206 -1.82 26.83 -13.16
C MET A 206 -3.14 26.39 -13.83
N ARG A 207 -4.30 26.79 -13.29
CA ARG A 207 -5.63 26.37 -13.79
C ARG A 207 -5.76 24.83 -13.88
N LYS A 208 -5.35 24.14 -12.80
CA LYS A 208 -5.41 22.67 -12.64
C LYS A 208 -4.44 21.86 -13.50
N LYS A 209 -3.47 22.50 -14.18
CA LYS A 209 -2.40 21.79 -14.91
C LYS A 209 -1.28 21.27 -14.01
N ALA A 210 -1.12 21.86 -12.83
CA ALA A 210 -0.16 21.40 -11.84
C ALA A 210 -0.80 21.46 -10.45
N TYR A 211 -0.15 20.89 -9.44
CA TYR A 211 -0.54 21.09 -8.05
C TYR A 211 0.67 21.04 -7.12
N LEU A 212 0.53 21.70 -5.99
CA LEU A 212 1.40 21.52 -4.83
C LEU A 212 0.67 20.65 -3.82
N GLY A 213 1.29 19.58 -3.35
CA GLY A 213 0.71 18.65 -2.40
C GLY A 213 1.50 18.57 -1.09
N LEU A 214 0.79 18.22 -0.02
CA LEU A 214 1.37 17.77 1.25
C LEU A 214 0.86 16.35 1.50
N GLN A 215 1.75 15.42 1.84
CA GLN A 215 1.39 14.02 2.08
C GLN A 215 2.12 13.49 3.31
N GLY A 216 1.38 12.91 4.25
CA GLY A 216 1.91 12.13 5.35
C GLY A 216 1.62 10.65 5.10
N THR A 217 2.65 9.80 5.15
CA THR A 217 2.51 8.36 4.95
C THR A 217 3.23 7.62 6.07
N TYR A 218 2.58 6.61 6.62
CA TYR A 218 3.15 5.62 7.52
C TYR A 218 3.39 4.33 6.75
N HIS A 219 4.56 3.73 6.94
CA HIS A 219 4.97 2.49 6.28
C HIS A 219 5.16 1.43 7.35
N TYR A 220 4.27 0.44 7.38
CA TYR A 220 4.41 -0.73 8.21
C TYR A 220 5.33 -1.73 7.52
N VAL A 221 6.48 -2.00 8.13
CA VAL A 221 7.55 -2.82 7.54
C VAL A 221 8.07 -3.83 8.57
N ASN A 222 8.64 -4.93 8.11
CA ASN A 222 9.26 -5.90 9.00
C ASN A 222 10.52 -6.48 8.36
N PHE A 223 11.67 -5.92 8.70
CA PHE A 223 12.94 -6.39 8.17
C PHE A 223 13.40 -7.70 8.80
N SER A 224 14.24 -8.44 8.06
CA SER A 224 14.72 -9.75 8.49
C SER A 224 15.61 -9.69 9.74
N ASP A 225 16.14 -8.51 10.08
CA ASP A 225 16.99 -8.26 11.24
C ASP A 225 16.22 -7.81 12.49
N GLU A 226 14.90 -7.62 12.42
CA GLU A 226 14.16 -7.06 13.56
C GLU A 226 14.12 -7.98 14.79
N ASN A 227 14.31 -9.27 14.56
CA ASN A 227 14.39 -10.28 15.61
C ASN A 227 15.84 -10.75 15.87
N LYS A 228 16.83 -10.13 15.23
CA LYS A 228 18.24 -10.46 15.42
C LYS A 228 18.85 -9.52 16.46
N SER A 229 19.54 -10.11 17.44
CA SER A 229 20.24 -9.36 18.49
C SER A 229 21.74 -9.24 18.24
N TYR A 230 22.23 -9.47 17.01
CA TYR A 230 23.68 -9.53 16.73
C TYR A 230 24.04 -8.78 15.45
N VAL A 231 25.19 -8.09 15.45
CA VAL A 231 25.73 -7.35 14.29
C VAL A 231 26.58 -8.25 13.39
N ASP A 232 27.42 -9.10 13.99
CA ASP A 232 28.35 -10.02 13.29
C ASP A 232 28.41 -11.40 13.99
N GLY A 233 27.24 -11.90 14.41
CA GLY A 233 27.07 -13.20 15.08
C GLY A 233 27.73 -13.37 16.47
N THR A 234 28.56 -12.41 16.90
CA THR A 234 29.37 -12.45 18.12
C THR A 234 29.06 -11.30 19.07
N GLU A 235 28.86 -10.09 18.55
CA GLU A 235 28.54 -8.90 19.34
C GLU A 235 27.03 -8.70 19.44
N LYS A 236 26.53 -8.58 20.67
CA LYS A 236 25.10 -8.44 20.94
C LYS A 236 24.68 -6.97 20.91
N LEU A 237 23.64 -6.66 20.14
CA LEU A 237 22.95 -5.37 20.14
C LEU A 237 22.32 -5.11 21.52
N ASP A 238 22.50 -3.89 22.02
CA ASP A 238 21.88 -3.47 23.28
C ASP A 238 20.36 -3.37 23.17
N LYS A 239 19.88 -2.98 21.98
CA LYS A 239 18.46 -2.95 21.63
C LYS A 239 18.28 -3.60 20.26
N ASN A 240 17.29 -4.48 20.13
CA ASN A 240 16.92 -5.01 18.81
C ASN A 240 16.40 -3.86 17.93
N LEU A 241 16.77 -3.87 16.65
CA LEU A 241 16.32 -2.86 15.71
C LEU A 241 14.88 -3.18 15.32
N THR A 242 13.90 -2.43 15.81
CA THR A 242 12.47 -2.69 15.52
C THR A 242 11.76 -1.37 15.31
N GLY A 243 10.78 -1.34 14.41
CA GLY A 243 9.94 -0.17 14.21
C GLY A 243 9.54 -0.01 12.75
N ASP A 244 8.97 1.14 12.46
CA ASP A 244 8.39 1.46 11.17
C ASP A 244 8.92 2.80 10.65
N PHE A 245 8.51 3.18 9.43
CA PHE A 245 8.87 4.47 8.83
C PHE A 245 7.66 5.39 8.73
N TYR A 246 7.92 6.69 8.75
CA TYR A 246 6.95 7.67 8.29
C TYR A 246 7.62 8.71 7.39
N ASN A 247 6.89 9.16 6.39
CA ASN A 247 7.32 10.21 5.47
C ASN A 247 6.37 11.40 5.59
N PHE A 248 6.94 12.60 5.62
CA PHE A 248 6.22 13.85 5.40
C PHE A 248 6.76 14.52 4.14
N LEU A 249 5.95 14.60 3.10
CA LEU A 249 6.34 14.94 1.75
C LEU A 249 5.65 16.21 1.27
N VAL A 250 6.41 17.05 0.59
CA VAL A 250 5.92 18.08 -0.32
C VAL A 250 5.98 17.52 -1.74
N ILE A 251 4.89 17.68 -2.48
CA ILE A 251 4.70 17.09 -3.80
C ILE A 251 4.51 18.19 -4.82
N LEU A 252 5.20 18.10 -5.95
CA LEU A 252 4.93 18.91 -7.13
C LEU A 252 4.50 17.97 -8.26
N GLY A 253 3.23 18.05 -8.64
CA GLY A 253 2.65 17.20 -9.68
C GLY A 253 2.20 18.00 -10.91
N MET A 254 2.33 17.40 -12.08
CA MET A 254 1.79 17.90 -13.35
C MET A 254 0.72 16.95 -13.85
N ASN A 255 -0.45 17.50 -14.21
CA ASN A 255 -1.61 16.75 -14.68
C ASN A 255 -1.64 16.73 -16.22
N PHE A 256 -2.02 15.59 -16.78
CA PHE A 256 -2.19 15.31 -18.20
C PHE A 256 -3.56 14.70 -18.47
#